data_AF-R7CI72-F1
#
_entry.id   AF-R7CI72-F1
#
_cell.length_a   1.000
_cell.length_b   1.000
_cell.length_c   1.000
_cell.angle_alpha   90.00
_cell.angle_beta   90.00
_cell.angle_gamma   90.00
#
_symmetry.space_group_name_H-M   'P 1'
#
loop_
_entity.id
_entity.type
_entity.pdbx_description
1 polymer ?
#
loop_
_entity_poly.entity_id
_entity_poly.type
_entity_poly.pdbx_seq_one_letter_code
_entity_poly.pdbx_strand_id
1 'polypeptide(L)'
;MKRATERKDKDEVTLLCSGQEAWMKLASYEDAHEAVLKEYDRVSEQISQAKAQGRMRGVTANQLIAQKMSLQNVLSYFKRFGVDDYA
;
A
#
# COMPACT_ATOMS: atom_id res chain seq x y z
N MET A 1 5.07 10.79 14.15
CA MET A 1 4.64 9.39 14.40
C MET A 1 5.51 8.78 15.49
N LYS A 2 4.93 8.08 16.48
CA LYS A 2 5.71 7.29 17.45
C LYS A 2 6.26 6.04 16.75
N ARG A 3 7.58 5.92 16.60
CA ARG A 3 8.23 4.76 16.00
C ARG A 3 8.35 3.63 17.03
N ALA A 4 8.18 2.38 16.58
CA ALA A 4 8.50 1.19 17.38
C ALA A 4 9.98 0.81 17.25
N THR A 5 10.64 1.25 16.18
CA THR A 5 12.01 0.92 15.84
C THR A 5 12.85 2.14 15.50
N GLU A 6 14.14 2.06 15.81
CA GLU A 6 15.16 2.96 15.34
C GLU A 6 16.10 2.20 14.41
N ARG A 7 16.43 2.79 13.25
CA ARG A 7 17.41 2.23 12.31
C ARG A 7 18.75 2.90 12.60
N LYS A 8 19.76 2.13 13.02
CA LYS A 8 21.11 2.63 13.32
C LYS A 8 21.98 2.62 12.07
N ASP A 9 21.89 1.56 11.27
CA ASP A 9 22.52 1.44 9.97
C ASP A 9 21.66 0.61 8.99
N LYS A 10 22.24 0.05 7.92
CA LYS A 10 21.48 -0.70 6.92
C LYS A 10 20.88 -2.00 7.49
N ASP A 11 21.60 -2.65 8.39
CA ASP A 11 21.32 -4.02 8.84
C ASP A 11 21.02 -4.10 10.35
N GLU A 12 21.13 -2.98 11.07
CA GLU A 12 20.89 -2.86 12.51
C GLU A 12 19.63 -2.01 12.80
N VAL A 13 18.68 -2.64 13.48
CA VAL A 13 17.43 -2.04 13.94
C VAL A 13 17.23 -2.37 15.42
N THR A 14 16.96 -1.35 16.24
CA THR A 14 16.68 -1.52 17.67
C THR A 14 15.21 -1.24 17.98
N LEU A 15 14.68 -1.91 19.00
CA LEU A 15 13.32 -1.66 19.50
C LEU A 15 13.32 -0.47 20.46
N LEU A 16 12.34 0.41 20.30
CA LEU A 16 12.07 1.56 21.18
C LEU A 16 10.85 1.33 22.09
N CYS A 17 10.22 0.16 21.99
CA CYS A 17 9.03 -0.24 22.74
C CYS A 17 9.12 -1.73 23.10
N SER A 18 8.10 -2.26 23.76
CA SER A 18 8.02 -3.70 24.00
C SER A 18 7.91 -4.48 22.68
N GLY A 19 8.34 -5.74 22.70
CA GLY A 19 8.22 -6.63 21.53
C GLY A 19 6.77 -6.78 21.07
N GLN A 20 5.83 -6.91 22.01
CA GLN A 20 4.40 -7.03 21.69
C GLN A 20 3.86 -5.78 20.98
N GLU A 21 4.20 -4.59 21.47
CA GLU A 21 3.81 -3.33 20.80
C GLU A 21 4.43 -3.21 19.40
N ALA A 22 5.68 -3.67 19.23
CA ALA A 22 6.34 -3.68 17.92
C ALA A 22 5.63 -4.61 16.94
N TRP A 23 5.28 -5.83 17.37
CA TRP A 23 4.55 -6.80 16.55
C TRP A 23 3.16 -6.33 16.17
N MET A 24 2.39 -5.79 17.12
CA MET A 24 1.06 -5.23 16.82
C MET A 24 1.14 -4.09 15.81
N LYS A 25 2.17 -3.24 15.91
CA LYS A 25 2.39 -2.17 14.96
C LYS A 25 2.78 -2.71 13.58
N LEU A 26 3.61 -3.75 13.50
CA LEU A 26 3.98 -4.40 12.24
C LEU A 26 2.74 -5.00 11.56
N ALA A 27 1.94 -5.77 12.30
CA ALA A 27 0.68 -6.33 11.80
C ALA A 27 -0.25 -5.24 11.23
N SER A 28 -0.37 -4.09 11.91
CA SER A 28 -1.16 -2.97 11.39
C SER A 28 -0.62 -2.37 10.08
N TYR A 29 0.70 -2.39 9.85
CA TYR A 29 1.27 -1.97 8.58
C TYR A 29 1.05 -3.00 7.48
N GLU A 30 1.13 -4.28 7.80
CA GLU A 30 0.84 -5.39 6.88
C GLU A 30 -0.62 -5.35 6.45
N ASP A 31 -1.56 -5.22 7.41
CA ASP A 31 -2.99 -5.04 7.14
C ASP A 31 -3.27 -3.83 6.23
N ALA A 32 -2.59 -2.71 6.49
CA ALA A 32 -2.72 -1.51 5.67
C ALA A 32 -2.17 -1.71 4.25
N HIS A 33 -1.03 -2.40 4.11
CA HIS A 33 -0.46 -2.72 2.81
C HIS A 33 -1.38 -3.66 2.01
N GLU A 34 -1.90 -4.70 2.66
CA GLU A 34 -2.85 -5.64 2.07
C GLU A 34 -4.14 -4.93 1.62
N ALA A 35 -4.66 -4.00 2.42
CA ALA A 35 -5.83 -3.21 2.07
C ALA A 35 -5.60 -2.35 0.82
N VAL A 36 -4.42 -1.72 0.68
CA VAL A 36 -4.06 -0.93 -0.51
C VAL A 36 -3.94 -1.83 -1.75
N LEU A 37 -3.36 -3.02 -1.63
CA LEU A 37 -3.28 -4.00 -2.72
C LEU A 37 -4.67 -4.44 -3.18
N LYS A 38 -5.54 -4.86 -2.25
CA LYS A 38 -6.93 -5.25 -2.54
C LYS A 38 -7.70 -4.13 -3.26
N GLU A 39 -7.54 -2.89 -2.80
CA GLU A 39 -8.20 -1.75 -3.42
C GLU A 39 -7.64 -1.43 -4.82
N TYR A 40 -6.32 -1.57 -5.02
CA TYR A 40 -5.68 -1.42 -6.33
C TYR A 40 -6.21 -2.45 -7.33
N ASP A 41 -6.35 -3.71 -6.92
CA ASP A 41 -6.88 -4.79 -7.74
C ASP A 41 -8.35 -4.56 -8.07
N ARG A 42 -9.16 -4.20 -7.07
CA ARG A 42 -10.58 -3.86 -7.25
C ARG A 42 -10.79 -2.74 -8.26
N VAL A 43 -10.04 -1.64 -8.15
CA VAL A 43 -10.12 -0.51 -9.09
C VAL A 43 -9.61 -0.92 -10.48
N SER A 44 -8.57 -1.74 -10.56
CA SER A 44 -8.05 -2.27 -11.82
C SER A 44 -9.09 -3.13 -12.55
N GLU A 45 -9.83 -3.95 -11.82
CA GLU A 45 -10.92 -4.73 -12.37
C GLU A 45 -12.07 -3.82 -12.86
N GLN A 46 -12.47 -2.82 -12.08
CA GLN A 46 -13.50 -1.86 -12.48
C GLN A 46 -13.14 -1.11 -13.77
N ILE A 47 -11.87 -0.70 -13.92
CA ILE A 47 -11.37 -0.09 -15.17
C ILE A 47 -11.47 -1.08 -16.32
N SER A 48 -11.11 -2.34 -16.10
CA SER A 48 -11.16 -3.39 -17.13
C SER A 48 -12.60 -3.67 -17.58
N GLN A 49 -13.54 -3.73 -16.64
CA GLN A 49 -14.98 -3.86 -16.93
C GLN A 49 -15.51 -2.64 -17.68
N ALA A 50 -15.15 -1.42 -17.26
CA ALA A 50 -15.56 -0.19 -17.95
C ALA A 50 -15.01 -0.11 -19.39
N LYS A 51 -13.77 -0.58 -19.61
CA LYS A 51 -13.18 -0.75 -20.95
C LYS A 51 -14.00 -1.71 -21.81
N ALA A 52 -14.31 -2.89 -21.29
CA ALA A 52 -15.09 -3.90 -22.01
C ALA A 52 -16.50 -3.40 -22.39
N GLN A 53 -17.11 -2.56 -21.54
CA GLN A 53 -18.42 -1.95 -21.80
C GLN A 53 -18.38 -0.70 -22.68
N GLY A 54 -17.20 -0.25 -23.14
CA GLY A 54 -17.05 0.99 -23.90
C GLY A 54 -17.29 2.28 -23.11
N ARG A 55 -17.30 2.21 -21.77
CA ARG A 55 -17.64 3.32 -20.85
C ARG A 55 -16.42 4.12 -20.38
N MET A 56 -15.34 4.11 -21.15
CA MET A 56 -14.07 4.79 -20.82
C MET A 56 -14.05 6.28 -21.20
N ARG A 57 -15.21 6.94 -21.13
CA ARG A 57 -15.36 8.36 -21.45
C ARG A 57 -16.27 8.99 -20.40
N GLY A 58 -15.78 10.00 -19.69
CA GLY A 58 -16.55 10.74 -18.69
C GLY A 58 -15.87 10.82 -17.32
N VAL A 59 -16.52 11.53 -16.40
CA VAL A 59 -16.00 11.87 -15.07
C VAL A 59 -15.68 10.61 -14.25
N THR A 60 -16.57 9.61 -14.26
CA THR A 60 -16.38 8.36 -13.50
C THR A 60 -15.15 7.56 -13.97
N ALA A 61 -14.91 7.48 -15.28
CA ALA A 61 -13.74 6.80 -15.81
C ALA A 61 -12.44 7.51 -15.42
N ASN A 62 -12.42 8.85 -15.46
CA ASN A 62 -11.29 9.64 -15.02
C ASN A 62 -11.03 9.49 -13.51
N GLN A 63 -12.09 9.41 -12.69
CA GLN A 63 -11.98 9.16 -11.24
C GLN A 63 -11.33 7.80 -10.96
N LEU A 64 -11.75 6.73 -11.64
CA LEU A 64 -11.13 5.41 -11.48
C LEU A 64 -9.65 5.41 -11.86
N ILE A 65 -9.28 6.08 -12.96
CA ILE A 65 -7.89 6.20 -13.39
C ILE A 65 -7.07 7.00 -12.36
N ALA A 66 -7.59 8.12 -11.88
CA ALA A 66 -6.95 8.91 -10.84
C ALA A 66 -6.77 8.13 -9.52
N GLN A 67 -7.79 7.38 -9.11
CA GLN A 67 -7.74 6.51 -7.94
C GLN A 67 -6.65 5.44 -8.10
N LYS A 68 -6.60 4.76 -9.25
CA LYS A 68 -5.56 3.77 -9.54
C LYS A 68 -4.16 4.35 -9.48
N MET A 69 -3.94 5.54 -10.04
CA MET A 69 -2.63 6.23 -9.99
C MET A 69 -2.25 6.60 -8.55
N SER A 70 -3.20 7.06 -7.74
CA SER A 70 -2.96 7.35 -6.32
C SER A 70 -2.52 6.10 -5.55
N LEU A 71 -3.22 4.97 -5.74
CA LEU A 71 -2.88 3.69 -5.12
C LEU A 71 -1.51 3.18 -5.59
N GLN A 72 -1.21 3.30 -6.88
CA GLN A 72 0.12 2.95 -7.42
C GLN A 72 1.24 3.77 -6.77
N ASN A 73 1.01 5.06 -6.52
CA ASN A 73 1.99 5.90 -5.81
C ASN A 73 2.22 5.41 -4.39
N VAL A 74 1.16 5.04 -3.66
CA VAL A 74 1.29 4.48 -2.31
C VAL A 74 2.07 3.17 -2.33
N LEU A 75 1.73 2.25 -3.25
CA LEU A 75 2.46 0.98 -3.43
C LEU A 75 3.94 1.21 -3.79
N SER A 76 4.26 2.24 -4.57
CA SER A 76 5.65 2.58 -4.89
C SER A 76 6.48 2.94 -3.66
N TYR A 77 5.88 3.52 -2.61
CA TYR A 77 6.58 3.80 -1.35
C TYR A 77 6.87 2.52 -0.57
N PHE A 78 5.90 1.60 -0.49
CA PHE A 78 6.12 0.30 0.14
C PHE A 78 7.30 -0.43 -0.52
N LYS A 79 7.31 -0.47 -1.86
CA LYS A 79 8.41 -1.03 -2.65
C LYS A 79 9.75 -0.34 -2.41
N ARG A 80 9.76 1.00 -2.40
CA ARG A 80 10.99 1.79 -2.18
C ARG A 80 11.65 1.47 -0.84
N PHE A 81 10.86 1.11 0.17
CA PHE A 81 11.35 0.81 1.51
C PHE A 81 11.44 -0.70 1.80
N GLY A 82 11.26 -1.56 0.79
CA GLY A 82 11.37 -3.01 0.90
C GLY A 82 10.33 -3.64 1.82
N VAL A 83 9.14 -3.02 1.91
CA VAL A 83 8.02 -3.58 2.71
C VAL A 83 7.43 -4.81 2.04
N ASP A 84 7.56 -4.93 0.73
CA ASP A 84 7.14 -6.06 -0.11
C ASP A 84 8.26 -7.08 -0.38
N ASP A 85 9.49 -6.85 0.08
CA ASP A 85 10.64 -7.74 -0.15
C ASP A 85 10.62 -9.01 0.73
N TYR A 86 9.77 -9.04 1.76
CA TYR A 86 9.68 -10.12 2.74
C TYR A 86 8.32 -10.82 2.65
N ALA A 87 8.03 -11.40 1.48
CA ALA A 87 6.87 -12.27 1.23
C ALA A 87 7.30 -13.72 1.04
#